data_AF-R7K4X1-F1
#
_entry.id   AF-R7K4X1-F1
#
_cell.length_a   1.000
_cell.length_b   1.000
_cell.length_c   1.000
_cell.angle_alpha   90.00
_cell.angle_beta   90.00
_cell.angle_gamma   90.00
#
_symmetry.space_group_name_H-M   'P 1'
#
loop_
_entity.id
_entity.type
_entity.pdbx_description
1 polymer ?
#
loop_
_entity_poly.entity_id
_entity_poly.type
_entity_poly.pdbx_seq_one_letter_code
_entity_poly.pdbx_strand_id
1 'polypeptide(L)'
;MQKVVYSISKVNKDEKLKGVGYLIEGNLLIPSTSQKGNAYIRVFEDVAEKCKPVKDSNSEFKGYVTIAYENVNVYNKEKNRYDTLDYIETTYHIWYKFID
;
A
#
# COMPACT_ATOMS: atom_id res chain seq x y z
N MET A 1 -8.82 -13.15 -10.32
CA MET A 1 -7.78 -12.11 -10.29
C MET A 1 -8.20 -11.01 -11.24
N GLN A 2 -8.32 -9.77 -10.77
CA GLN A 2 -8.72 -8.63 -11.60
C GLN A 2 -7.57 -7.64 -11.72
N LYS A 3 -7.18 -7.28 -12.95
CA LYS A 3 -6.11 -6.32 -13.18
C LYS A 3 -6.62 -4.90 -12.90
N VAL A 4 -5.78 -4.07 -12.27
CA VAL A 4 -6.09 -2.68 -11.94
C VAL A 4 -4.93 -1.75 -12.22
N VAL A 5 -5.22 -0.48 -12.49
CA VAL A 5 -4.27 0.61 -12.26
C VAL A 5 -4.52 1.18 -10.87
N TYR A 6 -3.46 1.62 -10.19
CA TYR A 6 -3.56 2.13 -8.83
C TYR A 6 -2.74 3.41 -8.61
N SER A 7 -3.13 4.16 -7.59
CA SER A 7 -2.38 5.27 -7.01
C SER A 7 -2.49 5.19 -5.48
N ILE A 8 -1.35 5.10 -4.80
CA ILE A 8 -1.26 4.94 -3.34
C ILE A 8 -0.38 6.05 -2.77
N SER A 9 -0.84 6.70 -1.71
CA SER A 9 -0.07 7.68 -0.94
C SER A 9 -0.17 7.40 0.54
N LYS A 10 0.94 7.52 1.26
CA LYS A 10 0.91 7.53 2.74
C LYS A 10 0.28 8.84 3.19
N VAL A 11 -0.66 8.82 4.14
CA VAL A 11 -1.44 10.01 4.54
C VAL A 11 -0.55 11.19 4.98
N ASN A 12 0.64 10.90 5.52
CA ASN A 12 1.59 11.91 6.01
C ASN A 12 2.80 12.14 5.07
N LYS A 13 2.71 11.74 3.80
CA LYS A 13 3.77 11.98 2.79
C LYS A 13 3.17 12.29 1.42
N ASP A 14 3.76 13.25 0.72
CA ASP A 14 3.32 13.64 -0.64
C ASP A 14 3.74 12.66 -1.76
N GLU A 15 4.49 11.63 -1.41
CA GLU A 15 4.94 10.61 -2.36
C GLU A 15 3.79 9.69 -2.78
N LYS A 16 3.61 9.53 -4.11
CA LYS A 16 2.60 8.65 -4.71
C LYS A 16 3.27 7.48 -5.43
N LEU A 17 2.94 6.27 -5.02
CA LEU A 17 3.23 5.05 -5.77
C LEU A 17 2.10 4.80 -6.77
N LYS A 18 2.43 4.65 -8.05
CA LYS A 18 1.46 4.38 -9.12
C LYS A 18 1.93 3.22 -9.98
N GLY A 19 1.00 2.48 -10.56
CA GLY A 19 1.34 1.39 -11.46
C GLY A 19 0.17 0.49 -11.76
N VAL A 20 0.51 -0.74 -12.17
CA VAL A 20 -0.44 -1.82 -12.43
C VAL A 20 -0.30 -2.86 -11.33
N GLY A 21 -1.44 -3.33 -10.82
CA GLY A 21 -1.51 -4.38 -9.81
C GLY A 21 -2.68 -5.32 -10.08
N TYR A 22 -2.94 -6.21 -9.14
CA TYR A 22 -4.00 -7.18 -9.23
C TYR A 22 -4.80 -7.24 -7.93
N LEU A 23 -6.14 -7.22 -8.06
CA LEU A 23 -7.04 -7.56 -6.97
C LEU A 23 -7.29 -9.07 -6.95
N ILE A 24 -6.98 -9.70 -5.82
CA ILE A 24 -7.23 -11.12 -5.53
C ILE A 24 -7.82 -11.21 -4.14
N GLU A 25 -9.00 -11.81 -3.99
CA GLU A 25 -9.67 -12.01 -2.70
C GLU A 25 -9.80 -10.70 -1.88
N GLY A 26 -10.02 -9.57 -2.57
CA GLY A 26 -10.14 -8.25 -1.96
C GLY A 26 -8.81 -7.55 -1.64
N ASN A 27 -7.67 -8.23 -1.78
CA ASN A 27 -6.33 -7.70 -1.54
C ASN A 27 -5.72 -7.13 -2.82
N LEU A 28 -5.00 -6.01 -2.71
CA LEU A 28 -4.25 -5.41 -3.83
C LEU A 28 -2.79 -5.89 -3.79
N LEU A 29 -2.40 -6.66 -4.80
CA LEU A 29 -1.06 -7.17 -4.99
C LEU A 29 -0.30 -6.32 -6.00
N ILE A 30 0.89 -5.87 -5.61
CA ILE A 30 1.73 -4.96 -6.38
C ILE A 30 3.14 -5.57 -6.54
N PRO A 31 3.62 -5.80 -7.78
CA PRO A 31 5.02 -6.15 -7.99
C PRO A 31 5.91 -4.97 -7.60
N SER A 32 6.96 -5.23 -6.82
CA SER A 32 7.88 -4.22 -6.32
C SER A 32 9.30 -4.76 -6.24
N THR A 33 10.26 -3.84 -6.13
CA THR A 33 11.69 -4.14 -6.02
C THR A 33 12.20 -3.56 -4.71
N SER A 34 12.84 -4.40 -3.91
CA SER A 34 13.46 -3.97 -2.65
C SER A 34 14.65 -3.05 -2.92
N GLN A 35 15.14 -2.35 -1.90
CA GLN A 35 16.35 -1.52 -2.02
C GLN A 35 17.59 -2.33 -2.48
N LYS A 36 17.61 -3.65 -2.23
CA LYS A 36 18.69 -4.55 -2.66
C LYS A 36 18.47 -5.14 -4.07
N GLY A 37 17.43 -4.72 -4.79
CA GLY A 37 17.12 -5.21 -6.13
C GLY A 37 16.28 -6.49 -6.18
N ASN A 38 15.99 -7.13 -5.04
CA ASN A 38 15.17 -8.35 -5.03
C ASN A 38 13.70 -8.01 -5.31
N ALA A 39 13.09 -8.74 -6.25
CA ALA A 39 11.67 -8.64 -6.55
C ALA A 39 10.84 -9.24 -5.40
N TYR A 40 9.70 -8.62 -5.11
CA TYR A 40 8.72 -9.12 -4.14
C TYR A 40 7.32 -8.61 -4.49
N ILE A 41 6.30 -9.23 -3.91
CA ILE A 41 4.93 -8.74 -3.99
C ILE A 41 4.60 -7.97 -2.72
N ARG A 42 4.22 -6.70 -2.89
CA ARG A 42 3.65 -5.89 -1.81
C ARG A 42 2.14 -6.10 -1.80
N VAL A 43 1.59 -6.43 -0.64
CA VAL A 43 0.15 -6.66 -0.45
C VAL A 43 -0.44 -5.52 0.37
N PHE A 44 -1.59 -5.02 -0.06
CA PHE A 44 -2.47 -4.17 0.74
C PHE A 44 -3.76 -4.96 0.98
N GLU A 45 -4.04 -5.26 2.25
CA GLU A 45 -5.13 -6.14 2.63
C GLU A 45 -6.48 -5.41 2.74
N ASP A 46 -7.55 -6.13 2.45
CA ASP A 46 -8.96 -5.69 2.50
C ASP A 46 -9.25 -4.42 1.69
N VAL A 47 -8.48 -4.17 0.62
CA VAL A 47 -8.64 -2.98 -0.23
C VAL A 47 -10.05 -2.89 -0.81
N ALA A 48 -10.62 -4.00 -1.28
CA ALA A 48 -11.97 -4.00 -1.83
C ALA A 48 -13.07 -3.72 -0.78
N GLU A 49 -12.82 -4.04 0.49
CA GLU A 49 -13.76 -3.73 1.58
C GLU A 49 -13.66 -2.25 1.99
N LYS A 50 -12.41 -1.77 2.13
CA LYS A 50 -12.08 -0.44 2.66
C LYS A 50 -12.22 0.67 1.60
N CYS A 51 -12.06 0.37 0.32
CA CYS A 51 -12.24 1.33 -0.77
C CYS A 51 -13.69 1.32 -1.27
N LYS A 52 -14.28 2.51 -1.38
CA LYS A 52 -15.66 2.71 -1.87
C LYS A 52 -15.65 3.24 -3.30
N PRO A 53 -16.71 2.99 -4.08
CA PRO A 53 -16.85 3.56 -5.43
C PRO A 53 -16.68 5.07 -5.42
N VAL A 54 -15.96 5.59 -6.41
CA VAL A 54 -15.91 7.03 -6.67
C VAL A 54 -17.26 7.45 -7.27
N LYS A 55 -17.79 8.59 -6.82
CA LYS A 55 -19.06 9.13 -7.34
C LYS A 55 -19.01 9.21 -8.87
N ASP A 56 -20.09 8.78 -9.51
CA ASP A 56 -20.27 8.80 -10.97
C ASP A 56 -19.28 7.92 -11.75
N SER A 57 -18.61 6.96 -11.08
CA SER A 57 -17.75 5.95 -11.72
C SER A 57 -18.13 4.54 -11.30
N ASN A 58 -18.19 3.64 -12.29
CA ASN A 58 -18.47 2.21 -12.08
C ASN A 58 -17.20 1.35 -11.97
N SER A 59 -16.03 1.94 -12.23
CA SER A 59 -14.75 1.20 -12.28
C SER A 59 -13.70 1.73 -11.34
N GLU A 60 -13.94 2.87 -10.68
CA GLU A 60 -12.98 3.53 -9.79
C GLU A 60 -13.41 3.46 -8.34
N PHE A 61 -12.44 3.19 -7.47
CA PHE A 61 -12.64 3.01 -6.04
C PHE A 61 -11.55 3.74 -5.27
N LYS A 62 -11.90 4.28 -4.11
CA LYS A 62 -10.92 4.90 -3.20
C LYS A 62 -11.26 4.71 -1.74
N GLY A 63 -10.24 4.69 -0.90
CA GLY A 63 -10.40 4.56 0.54
C GLY A 63 -9.08 4.64 1.28
N TYR A 64 -9.14 4.40 2.58
CA TYR A 64 -7.98 4.39 3.45
C TYR A 64 -7.74 2.99 3.99
N VAL A 65 -6.48 2.54 3.96
CA VAL A 65 -6.04 1.25 4.48
C VAL A 65 -4.90 1.49 5.46
N THR A 66 -5.06 1.03 6.69
CA THR A 66 -4.00 1.04 7.70
C THR A 66 -3.32 -0.32 7.72
N ILE A 67 -1.99 -0.30 7.64
CA ILE A 67 -1.14 -1.49 7.79
C ILE A 67 -0.38 -1.36 9.11
N ALA A 68 -0.46 -2.40 9.93
CA ALA A 68 0.37 -2.59 11.11
C ALA A 68 1.67 -3.31 10.69
N TYR A 69 2.80 -2.80 11.18
CA TYR A 69 4.10 -3.44 11.04
C TYR A 69 4.66 -3.70 12.42
N GLU A 70 5.13 -4.92 12.63
CA GLU A 70 5.77 -5.33 13.88
C GLU A 70 7.27 -5.50 13.68
N ASN A 71 8.04 -5.38 14.78
CA ASN A 71 9.49 -5.62 14.80
C ASN A 71 10.27 -4.78 13.75
N VAL A 72 9.92 -3.51 13.60
CA VAL A 72 10.51 -2.63 12.59
C VAL A 72 11.84 -2.07 13.09
N ASN A 73 12.93 -2.39 12.40
CA ASN A 73 14.25 -1.83 12.69
C ASN A 73 14.35 -0.41 12.15
N VAL A 74 14.54 0.56 13.04
CA VAL A 74 14.67 1.99 12.71
C VAL A 74 16.03 2.49 13.16
N TYR A 75 16.70 3.25 12.30
CA TYR A 75 17.98 3.84 12.64
C TYR A 75 17.80 5.03 13.58
N ASN A 76 18.31 4.89 14.81
CA ASN A 76 18.36 5.95 15.80
C ASN A 76 19.62 6.79 15.60
N LYS A 77 19.46 8.02 15.07
CA LYS A 77 20.57 8.94 14.81
C LYS A 77 21.28 9.42 16.07
N GLU A 78 20.55 9.58 17.18
CA GLU A 78 21.12 10.08 18.44
C GLU A 78 22.01 9.03 19.12
N LYS A 79 21.59 7.76 19.07
CA LYS A 79 22.33 6.62 19.64
C LYS A 79 23.29 5.95 18.67
N ASN A 80 23.31 6.40 17.41
CA ASN A 80 24.10 5.84 16.31
C ASN A 80 23.97 4.30 16.19
N ARG A 81 22.75 3.78 16.33
CA ARG A 81 22.44 2.34 16.28
C ARG A 81 21.02 2.10 15.76
N TYR A 82 20.71 0.85 15.38
CA TYR A 82 19.33 0.45 15.12
C TYR A 82 18.62 0.11 16.44
N ASP A 83 17.42 0.65 16.61
CA ASP A 83 16.47 0.21 17.63
C ASP A 83 15.32 -0.54 16.92
N THR A 84 14.70 -1.51 17.59
CA THR A 84 13.51 -2.21 17.10
C THR A 84 12.27 -1.56 17.70
N LEU A 85 11.32 -1.18 16.83
CA LEU A 85 9.99 -0.75 17.24
C LEU A 85 9.06 -1.96 17.19
N ASP A 86 8.45 -2.29 18.33
CA ASP A 86 7.56 -3.45 18.43
C ASP A 86 6.35 -3.30 17.50
N TYR A 87 5.85 -2.08 17.32
CA TYR A 87 4.64 -1.80 16.56
C TYR A 87 4.67 -0.42 15.92
N ILE A 88 4.34 -0.34 14.64
CA ILE A 88 4.01 0.91 13.95
C ILE A 88 2.78 0.72 13.07
N GLU A 89 1.93 1.74 12.98
CA GLU A 89 0.86 1.81 11.98
C GLU A 89 1.20 2.80 10.89
N THR A 90 0.78 2.48 9.67
CA THR A 90 0.76 3.44 8.58
C THR A 90 -0.53 3.37 7.80
N THR A 91 -1.24 4.50 7.76
CA THR A 91 -2.40 4.68 6.90
C THR A 91 -2.00 5.15 5.51
N TYR A 92 -2.58 4.49 4.50
CA TYR A 92 -2.44 4.80 3.09
C TYR A 92 -3.80 5.20 2.53
N HIS A 93 -3.82 6.28 1.75
CA HIS A 93 -4.92 6.54 0.82
C HIS A 93 -4.67 5.76 -0.46
N ILE A 94 -5.63 4.93 -0.86
CA ILE A 94 -5.57 4.08 -2.04
C ILE A 94 -6.69 4.51 -2.97
N TRP A 95 -6.34 4.72 -4.25
CA TRP A 95 -7.27 4.76 -5.36
C TRP A 95 -6.88 3.67 -6.35
N TYR A 96 -7.86 2.96 -6.91
CA TYR A 96 -7.63 2.02 -7.99
C TYR A 96 -8.78 2.06 -8.99
N LYS A 97 -8.49 1.59 -10.21
CA LYS A 97 -9.44 1.45 -11.30
C LYS A 97 -9.28 0.11 -11.99
N PHE A 98 -10.40 -0.58 -12.22
CA PHE A 98 -10.41 -1.78 -13.05
C PHE A 98 -9.97 -1.45 -14.48
N ILE A 99 -9.13 -2.31 -15.05
CA ILE A 99 -8.78 -2.25 -16.47
C ILE A 99 -9.26 -3.51 -17.17
N ASP A 100 -9.84 -3.31 -18.35
CA ASP A 100 -10.26 -4.37 -19.28
C ASP A 100 -9.05 -5.06 -19.92
#